data_AF-A0A1H7RNY3-F1
#
_entry.id   AF-A0A1H7RNY3-F1
#
_cell.length_a   1.000
_cell.length_b   1.000
_cell.length_c   1.000
_cell.angle_alpha   90.00
_cell.angle_beta   90.00
_cell.angle_gamma   90.00
#
_symmetry.space_group_name_H-M   'P 1'
#
loop_
_entity.id
_entity.type
_entity.pdbx_description
1 polymer ?
#
loop_
_entity_poly.entity_id
_entity_poly.type
_entity_poly.pdbx_seq_one_letter_code
_entity_poly.pdbx_strand_id
1 'polypeptide(L)'
;MTNDPLWRAAWEWRQREQDGPLSEAEQVEFKAWLTANPVHRQRYEEACRVWAEASLVPTRFVDADPDAPLDLEALRKAFHGGDDPSSSSQS
;
A
#
# COMPACT_ATOMS: atom_id res chain seq x y z
N MET A 1 -6.73 -3.53 16.06
CA MET A 1 -6.02 -2.26 15.75
C MET A 1 -6.88 -1.31 14.91
N THR A 2 -8.22 -1.46 14.90
CA THR A 2 -9.05 -0.99 13.76
C THR A 2 -10.00 0.18 14.09
N ASN A 3 -10.05 0.66 15.34
CA ASN A 3 -11.00 1.69 15.76
C ASN A 3 -10.34 2.85 16.52
N ASP A 4 -9.18 3.31 16.05
CA ASP A 4 -8.59 4.56 16.53
C ASP A 4 -9.18 5.71 15.69
N PRO A 5 -10.05 6.57 16.26
CA PRO A 5 -10.71 7.64 15.51
C PRO A 5 -9.71 8.72 15.05
N LEU A 6 -8.59 8.88 15.75
CA LEU A 6 -7.55 9.84 15.41
C LEU A 6 -6.75 9.36 14.19
N TRP A 7 -6.48 8.06 14.11
CA TRP A 7 -5.89 7.42 12.95
C TRP A 7 -6.78 7.57 11.71
N ARG A 8 -8.09 7.35 11.86
CA ARG A 8 -9.04 7.54 10.74
C ARG A 8 -9.05 8.99 10.25
N ALA A 9 -9.14 9.96 11.17
CA ALA A 9 -9.10 11.37 10.82
C ALA A 9 -7.78 11.77 10.13
N ALA A 10 -6.64 11.27 10.63
CA ALA A 10 -5.32 11.47 10.01
C ALA A 10 -5.27 10.92 8.57
N TRP A 11 -5.81 9.72 8.37
CA TRP A 11 -5.85 9.08 7.06
C TRP A 11 -6.73 9.83 6.06
N GLU A 12 -7.90 10.32 6.49
CA GLU A 12 -8.78 11.14 5.66
C GLU A 12 -8.12 12.46 5.25
N TRP A 13 -7.44 13.15 6.17
CA TRP A 13 -6.68 14.35 5.83
C TRP A 13 -5.59 14.06 4.81
N ARG A 14 -4.87 12.94 4.97
CA ARG A 14 -3.84 12.55 4.03
C ARG A 14 -4.38 12.21 2.65
N GLN A 15 -5.54 11.56 2.56
CA GLN A 15 -6.19 11.27 1.28
C GLN A 15 -6.60 12.55 0.57
N ARG A 16 -7.16 13.55 1.28
CA ARG A 16 -7.55 14.83 0.68
C ARG A 16 -6.35 15.59 0.09
N GLU A 17 -5.21 15.62 0.78
CA GLU A 17 -3.98 16.23 0.24
C GLU A 17 -3.45 15.54 -1.03
N GLN A 18 -3.79 14.28 -1.24
CA GLN A 18 -3.35 13.50 -2.40
C GLN A 18 -4.34 13.61 -3.57
N ASP A 19 -5.63 13.78 -3.28
CA ASP A 19 -6.67 14.05 -4.26
C ASP A 19 -6.49 15.43 -4.91
N GLY A 20 -6.04 16.42 -4.14
CA GLY A 20 -5.76 17.75 -4.67
C GLY A 20 -5.36 18.78 -3.62
N PRO A 21 -5.18 20.04 -4.04
CA PRO A 21 -4.92 21.13 -3.10
C PRO A 21 -6.13 21.36 -2.21
N LEU A 22 -5.91 21.38 -0.89
CA LEU A 22 -6.95 21.70 0.10
C LEU A 22 -7.42 23.16 -0.07
N SER A 23 -8.73 23.39 0.03
CA SER A 23 -9.31 24.73 0.05
C SER A 23 -8.86 25.52 1.28
N GLU A 24 -8.97 26.85 1.28
CA GLU A 24 -8.61 27.67 2.46
C GLU A 24 -9.37 27.26 3.72
N ALA A 25 -10.67 26.93 3.60
CA ALA A 25 -11.47 26.42 4.72
C ALA A 25 -10.91 25.10 5.28
N GLU A 26 -10.60 24.16 4.39
CA GLU A 26 -10.04 22.85 4.77
C GLU A 26 -8.65 22.97 5.38
N GLN A 27 -7.82 23.90 4.89
CA GLN A 27 -6.51 24.17 5.48
C GLN A 27 -6.62 24.74 6.90
N VAL A 28 -7.61 25.59 7.15
CA VAL A 28 -7.88 26.13 8.50
C VAL A 28 -8.37 25.03 9.42
N GLU A 29 -9.31 24.19 8.98
CA GLU A 29 -9.81 23.05 9.76
C GLU A 29 -8.71 22.04 10.04
N PHE A 30 -7.86 21.74 9.06
CA PHE A 30 -6.75 20.82 9.21
C PHE A 30 -5.71 21.35 10.22
N LYS A 31 -5.34 22.64 10.12
CA LYS A 31 -4.45 23.28 11.11
C LYS A 31 -5.07 23.32 12.51
N ALA A 32 -6.37 23.58 12.62
CA ALA A 32 -7.07 23.55 13.89
C ALA A 32 -7.05 22.14 14.49
N TRP A 33 -7.29 21.10 13.68
CA TRP A 33 -7.24 19.71 14.11
C TRP A 33 -5.83 19.30 14.58
N LEU A 34 -4.77 19.70 13.87
CA LEU A 34 -3.38 19.42 14.25
C LEU A 34 -2.93 20.15 15.54
N THR A 35 -3.47 21.33 15.80
CA THR A 35 -3.12 22.13 17.00
C THR A 35 -3.96 21.79 18.21
N ALA A 36 -5.14 21.17 18.03
CA ALA A 36 -6.04 20.78 19.11
C ALA A 36 -5.42 19.76 20.08
N ASN A 37 -4.59 18.84 19.61
CA ASN A 37 -3.96 17.84 20.47
C ASN A 37 -2.62 17.33 19.87
N PRO A 38 -1.52 17.26 20.64
CA PRO A 38 -0.26 16.69 20.17
C PRO A 38 -0.37 15.23 19.70
N VAL A 39 -1.37 14.47 20.16
CA VAL A 39 -1.64 13.11 19.67
C VAL A 39 -2.16 13.13 18.22
N HIS A 40 -2.95 14.14 17.82
CA HIS A 40 -3.43 14.26 16.44
C HIS A 40 -2.26 14.44 15.47
N ARG A 41 -1.29 15.28 15.85
CA ARG A 41 -0.06 15.47 15.07
C ARG A 41 0.72 14.18 14.91
N GLN A 42 0.93 13.44 16.00
CA GLN A 42 1.64 12.15 15.94
C GLN A 42 0.93 11.16 15.00
N ARG A 43 -0.39 11.02 15.09
CA ARG A 43 -1.15 10.14 14.19
C ARG A 43 -1.06 10.57 12.73
N TYR A 44 -1.05 11.87 12.48
CA TYR A 44 -0.86 12.41 11.14
C TYR A 44 0.52 12.12 10.57
N GLU A 45 1.57 12.30 11.37
CA GLU A 45 2.94 11.96 10.99
C GLU A 45 3.10 10.47 10.70
N GLU A 46 2.48 9.60 11.52
CA GLU A 46 2.42 8.16 11.26
C GLU A 46 1.71 7.84 9.93
N ALA A 47 0.56 8.47 9.65
CA ALA A 47 -0.16 8.30 8.39
C ALA A 47 0.68 8.74 7.17
N CYS A 48 1.36 9.89 7.27
CA CYS A 48 2.29 10.37 6.25
C CYS A 48 3.44 9.40 6.00
N ARG A 49 4.01 8.82 7.07
CA ARG A 49 5.09 7.83 6.97
C ARG A 49 4.64 6.58 6.22
N VAL A 50 3.49 6.01 6.61
CA VAL A 50 2.91 4.84 5.93
C VAL A 50 2.61 5.15 4.47
N TRP A 51 2.07 6.34 4.19
CA TRP A 51 1.81 6.78 2.81
C TRP A 51 3.10 6.92 2.00
N ALA A 52 4.17 7.46 2.59
CA ALA A 52 5.47 7.58 1.94
C ALA A 52 6.06 6.20 1.64
N GLU A 53 6.01 5.26 2.60
CA GLU A 53 6.46 3.88 2.40
C GLU A 53 5.66 3.16 1.31
N ALA A 54 4.34 3.39 1.24
CA ALA A 54 3.49 2.87 0.17
C ALA A 54 3.78 3.52 -1.20
N SER A 55 4.09 4.82 -1.23
CA SER A 55 4.44 5.57 -2.46
C SER A 55 5.84 5.22 -2.99
N LEU A 56 6.73 4.77 -2.10
CA LEU A 56 8.08 4.30 -2.41
C LEU A 56 8.11 2.88 -2.98
N VAL A 57 6.97 2.24 -3.17
CA VAL A 57 6.88 1.06 -4.02
C VAL A 57 6.67 1.57 -5.44
N PRO A 58 7.71 1.72 -6.27
CA PRO A 58 7.49 1.57 -7.68
C PRO A 58 6.96 0.15 -7.80
N THR A 59 5.66 0.04 -8.04
CA THR A 59 5.17 -1.04 -8.85
C THR A 59 5.98 -0.91 -10.13
N ARG A 60 7.07 -1.68 -10.19
CA ARG A 60 7.24 -2.66 -11.26
C ARG A 60 5.93 -3.43 -11.41
N PHE A 61 4.86 -2.72 -11.81
CA PHE A 61 4.02 -3.19 -12.88
C PHE A 61 5.05 -3.47 -13.95
N VAL A 62 5.48 -4.72 -13.98
CA VAL A 62 5.66 -5.42 -15.24
C VAL A 62 4.65 -4.79 -16.19
N ASP A 63 5.19 -4.19 -17.24
CA ASP A 63 4.50 -3.97 -18.50
C ASP A 63 4.03 -5.37 -18.95
N ALA A 64 3.04 -5.91 -18.24
CA ALA A 64 2.32 -7.10 -18.58
C ALA A 64 1.27 -6.57 -19.52
N ASP A 65 1.65 -6.55 -20.79
CA ASP A 65 0.75 -6.46 -21.93
C ASP A 65 -0.63 -7.04 -21.55
N PRO A 66 -1.70 -6.25 -21.55
CA PRO A 66 -3.02 -6.70 -21.10
C PRO A 66 -3.64 -7.76 -22.02
N ASP A 67 -2.98 -8.08 -23.14
CA ASP A 67 -3.36 -9.08 -24.14
C ASP A 67 -2.39 -10.26 -24.20
N ALA A 68 -1.40 -10.35 -23.28
CA ALA A 68 -0.65 -11.58 -23.13
C ALA A 68 -1.53 -12.60 -22.39
N PRO A 69 -1.97 -13.71 -23.00
CA PRO A 69 -2.70 -14.74 -22.27
C PRO A 69 -1.80 -15.21 -21.14
N LEU A 70 -2.27 -14.99 -19.91
CA LEU A 70 -1.61 -15.49 -18.70
C LEU A 70 -1.57 -17.00 -18.84
N ASP A 71 -0.41 -17.53 -19.22
CA ASP A 71 -0.18 -18.97 -19.25
C ASP A 71 -0.08 -19.46 -17.80
N LEU A 72 -1.26 -19.68 -17.20
CA LEU A 72 -1.43 -20.07 -15.81
C LEU A 72 -0.74 -21.41 -15.52
N GLU A 73 -0.54 -22.24 -16.54
CA GLU A 73 0.19 -23.51 -16.46
C GLU A 73 1.71 -23.26 -16.28
N ALA A 74 2.30 -22.34 -17.03
CA ALA A 74 3.69 -21.91 -16.86
C ALA A 74 3.93 -21.25 -15.50
N LEU A 75 3.00 -20.40 -15.04
CA LEU A 75 3.10 -19.76 -13.73
C LEU A 75 3.00 -20.78 -12.58
N ARG A 76 2.12 -21.78 -12.72
CA ARG A 76 2.00 -22.89 -11.77
C ARG A 76 3.27 -23.74 -11.72
N LYS A 77 3.87 -24.06 -12.86
CA LYS A 77 5.14 -24.80 -12.92
C LYS A 77 6.32 -24.04 -12.32
N ALA A 78 6.37 -22.72 -12.51
CA ALA A 78 7.46 -21.88 -12.00
C ALA A 78 7.49 -21.80 -10.46
N PHE A 79 6.34 -21.89 -9.80
CA PHE A 79 6.23 -21.83 -8.33
C PHE A 79 6.36 -23.20 -7.62
N HIS A 80 6.29 -24.32 -8.36
CA HIS A 80 6.43 -25.68 -7.81
C HIS A 80 7.64 -26.37 -8.43
N GLY A 81 8.82 -25.78 -8.22
CA GLY A 81 10.08 -26.40 -8.57
C GLY A 81 10.23 -27.78 -7.94
N GLY A 82 10.63 -28.76 -8.76
CA GLY A 82 11.33 -29.96 -8.32
C GLY A 82 10.48 -30.96 -7.54
N ASP A 83 9.69 -31.76 -8.25
CA ASP A 83 9.51 -33.16 -7.84
C ASP A 83 10.31 -34.00 -8.83
N ASP A 84 11.49 -34.42 -8.40
CA ASP A 84 12.28 -35.48 -9.02
C ASP A 84 11.57 -36.81 -8.70
N PRO A 85 10.99 -37.54 -9.66
CA PRO A 85 10.85 -38.96 -9.47
C PRO A 85 12.23 -39.56 -9.67
N SER A 86 12.93 -39.70 -8.54
CA SER A 86 13.97 -40.70 -8.37
C SER A 86 13.42 -42.06 -8.80
N SER A 87 13.62 -42.41 -10.07
CA SER A 87 13.69 -43.81 -10.47
C SER A 87 15.10 -44.30 -10.15
N SER A 88 15.29 -44.65 -8.87
CA SER A 88 16.40 -45.47 -8.44
C SER A 88 16.32 -46.85 -9.11
N SER A 89 17.35 -47.15 -9.90
CA SER A 89 18.14 -48.40 -9.97
C SER A 89 17.48 -49.78 -10.13
N GLN A 90 18.21 -50.59 -10.92
CA GLN A 90 18.36 -52.07 -10.86
C GLN A 90 17.37 -52.83 -11.77
N SER A 91 17.76 -53.77 -12.66
CA SER A 91 19.00 -54.55 -12.86
C SER A 91 19.07 -55.07 -14.30
#